data_AF-A0A1V5NQG0-F1
#
_entry.id   AF-A0A1V5NQG0-F1
#
_cell.length_a   1.000
_cell.length_b   1.000
_cell.length_c   1.000
_cell.angle_alpha   90.00
_cell.angle_beta   90.00
_cell.angle_gamma   90.00
#
_symmetry.space_group_name_H-M   'P 1'
#
loop_
_entity.id
_entity.type
_entity.pdbx_description
1 polymer ?
#
loop_
_entity_poly.entity_id
_entity_poly.type
_entity_poly.pdbx_seq_one_letter_code
_entity_poly.pdbx_strand_id
1 'polypeptide(L)'
;MKLLHPIFMLGFLFWLYKQRSLGKSLLDRHGRLAKDETDFEATLAKHRFWGMILIGYCFAGLVAGAILTGMVYPEITVPFGQTYGHGYIGALGLGCLVMSLVLGLSIKRVVKPKIRERFVTFHTNIIFLVAAFAVLSLLTGAGILVFGPSQAVTQIQVTP
;
A
#
# COMPACT_ATOMS: atom_id res chain seq x y z
N MET A 1 10.04 5.24 -19.12
CA MET A 1 9.77 4.69 -17.77
C MET A 1 8.34 4.98 -17.23
N LYS A 2 7.46 5.70 -17.95
CA LYS A 2 6.11 6.10 -17.48
C LYS A 2 5.20 4.92 -17.06
N LEU A 3 5.41 3.73 -17.61
CA LEU A 3 4.60 2.52 -17.32
C LEU A 3 5.14 1.66 -16.17
N LEU A 4 6.35 1.93 -15.68
CA LEU A 4 6.95 1.10 -14.63
C LEU A 4 6.17 1.22 -13.31
N HIS A 5 5.77 2.43 -12.93
CA HIS A 5 5.01 2.68 -11.70
C HIS A 5 3.60 2.04 -11.71
N PRO A 6 2.79 2.13 -12.78
CA PRO A 6 1.53 1.38 -12.89
C PRO A 6 1.68 -0.14 -12.77
N ILE A 7 2.69 -0.73 -13.43
CA ILE A 7 2.98 -2.17 -13.34
C ILE A 7 3.33 -2.55 -11.90
N PHE A 8 4.13 -1.71 -11.25
CA PHE A 8 4.50 -1.86 -9.84
C PHE A 8 3.26 -1.84 -8.93
N MET A 9 2.32 -0.91 -9.16
CA MET A 9 1.08 -0.81 -8.39
C MET A 9 0.13 -2.00 -8.61
N LEU A 10 0.07 -2.57 -9.81
CA LEU A 10 -0.65 -3.82 -10.06
C LEU A 10 -0.04 -5.00 -9.30
N GLY A 11 1.30 -5.08 -9.29
CA GLY A 11 2.04 -6.05 -8.48
C GLY A 11 1.74 -5.90 -6.99
N PHE A 12 1.69 -4.66 -6.50
CA PHE A 12 1.30 -4.33 -5.12
C PHE A 12 -0.11 -4.84 -4.79
N LEU A 13 -1.11 -4.59 -5.64
CA LEU A 13 -2.48 -5.08 -5.43
C LEU A 13 -2.56 -6.61 -5.39
N PHE A 14 -1.86 -7.29 -6.30
CA PHE A 14 -1.78 -8.74 -6.32
C PHE A 14 -1.15 -9.29 -5.03
N TRP A 15 -0.09 -8.63 -4.55
CA TRP A 15 0.57 -9.03 -3.31
C TRP A 15 -0.30 -8.75 -2.08
N LEU A 16 -1.01 -7.62 -2.07
CA LEU A 16 -1.99 -7.29 -1.03
C LEU A 16 -3.11 -8.35 -0.96
N TYR A 17 -3.58 -8.82 -2.11
CA TYR A 17 -4.52 -9.93 -2.18
C TYR A 17 -3.96 -11.22 -1.58
N LYS A 18 -2.73 -11.62 -1.95
CA LYS A 18 -2.05 -12.78 -1.36
C LYS A 18 -1.87 -12.65 0.15
N GLN A 19 -1.50 -11.47 0.62
CA GLN A 19 -1.35 -11.16 2.04
C GLN A 19 -2.67 -11.35 2.79
N ARG A 20 -3.77 -10.84 2.25
CA ARG A 20 -5.12 -11.04 2.81
C ARG A 20 -5.54 -12.50 2.82
N SER A 21 -5.31 -13.22 1.73
CA SER A 21 -5.64 -14.66 1.63
C SER A 21 -4.90 -15.46 2.69
N LEU A 22 -3.62 -15.16 2.91
CA LEU A 22 -2.81 -15.78 3.95
C LEU A 22 -3.34 -15.46 5.36
N GLY A 23 -3.71 -14.20 5.60
CA GLY A 23 -4.33 -13.77 6.86
C GLY A 23 -5.64 -14.50 7.17
N LYS A 24 -6.52 -14.67 6.17
CA LYS A 24 -7.75 -15.46 6.33
C LYS A 24 -7.47 -16.92 6.66
N SER A 25 -6.51 -17.54 5.97
CA SER A 25 -6.11 -18.92 6.26
C SER A 25 -5.60 -19.10 7.69
N LEU A 26 -4.95 -18.09 8.28
CA LEU A 26 -4.50 -18.11 9.67
C LEU A 26 -5.66 -18.03 10.66
N LEU A 27 -6.72 -17.28 10.33
CA LEU A 27 -7.93 -17.18 11.15
C LEU A 27 -8.73 -18.49 11.15
N ASP A 28 -8.91 -19.13 9.99
CA ASP A 28 -9.68 -20.37 9.86
C ASP A 28 -9.03 -21.57 10.57
N ARG A 29 -7.70 -21.54 10.76
CA ARG A 29 -6.93 -22.57 11.47
C ARG A 29 -6.95 -22.40 12.99
N HIS A 30 -7.37 -21.25 13.50
CA HIS A 30 -7.33 -20.92 14.93
C HIS A 30 -8.23 -21.82 15.80
N GLY A 31 -9.11 -22.63 15.20
CA GLY A 31 -9.92 -23.65 15.88
C GLY A 31 -9.42 -25.10 15.76
N ARG A 32 -8.35 -25.38 15.01
CA ARG A 32 -7.85 -26.75 14.72
C ARG A 32 -6.42 -27.01 15.25
N LEU A 33 -6.00 -26.23 16.26
CA LEU A 33 -4.60 -26.01 16.66
C LEU A 33 -3.84 -27.21 17.24
N ALA A 34 -4.46 -28.39 17.44
CA ALA A 34 -3.81 -29.47 18.19
C ALA A 34 -2.76 -30.30 17.40
N LYS A 35 -2.60 -30.12 16.08
CA LYS A 35 -1.75 -31.03 15.27
C LYS A 35 -0.63 -30.40 14.42
N ASP A 36 -0.57 -29.07 14.29
CA ASP A 36 0.33 -28.40 13.33
C ASP A 36 0.85 -27.02 13.81
N GLU A 37 1.29 -26.92 15.08
CA GLU A 37 1.80 -25.66 15.65
C GLU A 37 2.99 -25.09 14.85
N THR A 38 3.88 -25.95 14.35
CA THR A 38 5.07 -25.53 13.57
C THR A 38 4.68 -24.90 12.23
N ASP A 39 3.72 -25.49 11.50
CA ASP A 39 3.24 -24.96 10.22
C ASP A 39 2.46 -23.65 10.42
N PHE A 40 1.72 -23.53 11.52
CA PHE A 40 1.05 -22.29 11.89
C PHE A 40 2.03 -21.14 12.14
N GLU A 41 3.06 -21.34 12.98
CA GLU A 41 4.04 -20.29 13.26
C GLU A 41 4.86 -19.92 12.01
N ALA A 42 5.20 -20.89 11.14
CA ALA A 42 5.85 -20.62 9.86
C ALA A 42 4.96 -19.76 8.93
N THR A 43 3.68 -20.10 8.82
CA THR A 43 2.70 -19.35 8.02
C THR A 43 2.50 -17.94 8.56
N LEU A 44 2.46 -17.79 9.89
CA LEU A 44 2.33 -16.51 10.57
C LEU A 44 3.56 -15.62 10.39
N ALA A 45 4.77 -16.20 10.48
CA ALA A 45 6.01 -15.50 10.20
C ALA A 45 6.06 -15.01 8.73
N LYS A 46 5.64 -15.86 7.79
CA LYS A 46 5.51 -15.51 6.37
C LYS A 46 4.53 -14.35 6.17
N HIS A 47 3.37 -14.39 6.82
CA HIS A 47 2.39 -13.30 6.78
C HIS A 47 2.99 -12.00 7.30
N ARG A 48 3.67 -12.02 8.45
CA ARG A 48 4.35 -10.82 8.98
C ARG A 48 5.41 -10.28 8.02
N PHE A 49 6.26 -11.16 7.50
CA PHE A 49 7.34 -10.80 6.59
C PHE A 49 6.80 -10.15 5.30
N TRP A 50 5.78 -10.74 4.69
CA TRP A 50 5.13 -10.18 3.50
C TRP A 50 4.46 -8.84 3.78
N GLY A 51 3.90 -8.65 4.98
CA GLY A 51 3.35 -7.35 5.40
C GLY A 51 4.42 -6.26 5.48
N MET A 52 5.61 -6.58 5.99
CA MET A 52 6.74 -5.64 6.02
C MET A 52 7.24 -5.31 4.60
N ILE A 53 7.31 -6.30 3.72
CA ILE A 53 7.66 -6.08 2.31
C ILE A 53 6.65 -5.13 1.65
N LEU A 54 5.35 -5.33 1.84
CA LEU A 54 4.31 -4.46 1.29
C LEU A 54 4.47 -2.99 1.73
N ILE A 55 4.79 -2.76 3.00
CA ILE A 55 5.07 -1.41 3.52
C ILE A 55 6.31 -0.83 2.83
N GLY A 56 7.41 -1.59 2.77
CA GLY A 56 8.65 -1.14 2.12
C GLY A 56 8.43 -0.82 0.64
N TYR A 57 7.66 -1.64 -0.05
CA TYR A 57 7.31 -1.47 -1.47
C TYR A 57 6.48 -0.19 -1.69
N CYS A 58 5.48 0.04 -0.85
CA CYS A 58 4.64 1.24 -0.92
C CYS A 58 5.44 2.51 -0.58
N PHE A 59 6.31 2.45 0.44
CA PHE A 59 7.19 3.55 0.81
C PHE A 59 8.19 3.89 -0.30
N ALA A 60 8.85 2.88 -0.89
CA ALA A 60 9.76 3.09 -2.02
C ALA A 60 9.03 3.72 -3.23
N GLY A 61 7.79 3.30 -3.51
CA GLY A 61 6.96 3.89 -4.55
C GLY A 61 6.67 5.38 -4.32
N LEU A 62 6.37 5.78 -3.08
CA LEU A 62 6.14 7.18 -2.71
C LEU A 62 7.42 8.02 -2.80
N VAL A 63 8.54 7.52 -2.28
CA VAL A 63 9.84 8.22 -2.35
C VAL A 63 10.29 8.38 -3.80
N ALA A 64 10.20 7.31 -4.60
CA ALA A 64 10.52 7.37 -6.02
C ALA A 64 9.62 8.37 -6.77
N GLY A 65 8.31 8.38 -6.47
CA GLY A 65 7.38 9.36 -7.03
C GLY A 65 7.74 10.80 -6.65
N ALA A 66 8.08 11.05 -5.40
CA ALA A 66 8.47 12.37 -4.91
C ALA A 66 9.79 12.85 -5.55
N ILE A 67 10.81 12.00 -5.60
CA ILE A 67 12.11 12.32 -6.21
C ILE A 67 11.95 12.58 -7.71
N LEU A 68 11.25 11.70 -8.44
CA LEU A 68 11.01 11.89 -9.87
C LEU A 68 10.24 13.18 -10.15
N THR A 69 9.24 13.51 -9.33
CA THR A 69 8.48 14.75 -9.50
C THR A 69 9.37 15.98 -9.24
N GLY A 70 10.18 15.97 -8.18
CA GLY A 70 11.08 17.08 -7.85
C GLY A 70 12.25 17.26 -8.82
N MET A 71 12.76 16.17 -9.42
CA MET A 71 13.82 16.23 -10.44
C MET A 71 13.29 16.67 -11.81
N VAL A 72 12.10 16.22 -12.21
CA VAL A 72 11.53 16.51 -13.54
C VAL A 72 10.85 17.88 -13.57
N TYR A 73 10.37 18.37 -12.42
CA TYR A 73 9.66 19.63 -12.32
C TYR A 73 10.17 20.46 -11.12
N PRO A 74 11.38 21.03 -11.23
CA PRO A 74 11.99 21.80 -10.14
C PRO A 74 11.19 23.06 -9.76
N GLU A 75 10.35 23.57 -10.67
CA GLU A 75 9.43 24.69 -10.41
C GLU A 75 8.15 24.30 -9.63
N ILE A 76 7.90 23.00 -9.40
CA ILE A 76 6.73 22.55 -8.63
C ILE A 76 7.02 22.59 -7.12
N THR A 77 6.49 23.60 -6.45
CA THR A 77 6.58 23.77 -4.99
C THR A 77 5.65 22.85 -4.19
N VAL A 78 4.62 22.27 -4.82
CA VAL A 78 3.64 21.34 -4.19
C VAL A 78 3.44 20.08 -5.05
N PRO A 79 4.42 19.15 -5.08
CA PRO A 79 4.40 17.97 -5.94
C PRO A 79 3.19 17.04 -5.69
N PHE A 80 2.65 17.03 -4.47
CA PHE A 80 1.47 16.25 -4.12
C PHE A 80 0.14 16.88 -4.56
N GLY A 81 0.10 18.21 -4.74
CA GLY A 81 -1.10 18.95 -5.14
C GLY A 81 -1.38 18.89 -6.63
N GLN A 82 -0.32 18.90 -7.47
CA GLN A 82 -0.45 18.87 -8.93
C GLN A 82 -0.65 17.46 -9.52
N THR A 83 -0.58 16.42 -8.70
CA THR A 83 -0.89 15.03 -9.11
C THR A 83 -2.35 14.66 -8.81
N TYR A 84 -3.29 15.61 -8.81
CA TYR A 84 -4.70 15.40 -8.42
C TYR A 84 -4.88 14.73 -7.05
N GLY A 85 -3.94 14.96 -6.13
CA GLY A 85 -3.92 14.31 -4.82
C GLY A 85 -3.53 12.82 -4.84
N HIS A 86 -3.11 12.27 -5.97
CA HIS A 86 -2.66 10.87 -6.10
C HIS A 86 -1.59 10.50 -5.07
N GLY A 87 -0.58 11.37 -4.89
CA GLY A 87 0.46 11.13 -3.90
C GLY A 87 -0.05 11.18 -2.45
N TYR A 88 -1.06 12.02 -2.14
CA TYR A 88 -1.70 12.03 -0.82
C TYR A 88 -2.48 10.73 -0.58
N ILE A 89 -3.18 10.22 -1.59
CA ILE A 89 -3.91 8.95 -1.50
C ILE A 89 -2.94 7.79 -1.26
N GLY A 90 -1.79 7.78 -1.95
CA GLY A 90 -0.73 6.82 -1.71
C GLY A 90 -0.16 6.89 -0.28
N ALA A 91 0.07 8.10 0.24
CA ALA A 91 0.55 8.30 1.61
C ALA A 91 -0.46 7.84 2.68
N LEU A 92 -1.76 8.10 2.47
CA LEU A 92 -2.83 7.58 3.34
C LEU A 92 -2.90 6.05 3.29
N GLY A 93 -2.73 5.46 2.11
CA GLY A 93 -2.62 4.00 1.92
C GLY A 93 -1.44 3.41 2.71
N LEU A 94 -0.26 4.05 2.64
CA LEU A 94 0.90 3.66 3.43
C LEU A 94 0.63 3.76 4.94
N GLY A 95 0.02 4.85 5.40
CA GLY A 95 -0.36 5.02 6.80
C GLY A 95 -1.27 3.90 7.30
N CYS A 96 -2.25 3.50 6.48
CA CYS A 96 -3.14 2.38 6.78
C CYS A 96 -2.40 1.03 6.83
N LEU A 97 -1.43 0.78 5.93
CA LEU A 97 -0.59 -0.43 5.98
C LEU A 97 0.25 -0.48 7.27
N VAL A 98 0.90 0.63 7.64
CA VAL A 98 1.70 0.72 8.87
C VAL A 98 0.83 0.49 10.09
N MET A 99 -0.34 1.15 10.15
CA MET A 99 -1.32 0.93 11.22
C MET A 99 -1.75 -0.54 11.28
N SER A 100 -2.02 -1.16 10.13
CA SER A 100 -2.37 -2.59 10.05
C SER A 100 -1.27 -3.48 10.64
N LEU A 101 -0.01 -3.24 10.29
CA LEU A 101 1.12 -4.00 10.83
C LEU A 101 1.22 -3.85 12.35
N VAL A 102 1.14 -2.63 12.86
CA VAL A 102 1.21 -2.36 14.31
C VAL A 102 0.07 -3.05 15.05
N LEU A 103 -1.15 -3.01 14.51
CA LEU A 103 -2.31 -3.75 15.06
C LEU A 103 -2.07 -5.25 15.05
N GLY A 104 -1.58 -5.81 13.94
CA GLY A 104 -1.26 -7.24 13.80
C GLY A 104 -0.26 -7.72 14.86
N LEU A 105 0.78 -6.93 15.12
CA LEU A 105 1.77 -7.21 16.18
C LEU A 105 1.18 -7.09 17.58
N SER A 106 0.23 -6.17 17.76
CA SER A 106 -0.40 -5.90 19.06
C SER A 106 -1.42 -6.97 19.48
N ILE A 107 -2.08 -7.63 18.52
CA ILE A 107 -3.08 -8.69 18.78
C ILE A 107 -2.53 -9.82 19.65
N LYS A 108 -1.25 -10.20 19.50
CA LYS A 108 -0.61 -11.25 20.31
C LYS A 108 -0.49 -10.88 21.80
N ARG A 109 -0.49 -9.58 22.13
CA ARG A 109 -0.31 -9.08 23.50
C ARG A 109 -1.63 -8.88 24.25
N VAL A 110 -2.78 -9.00 23.58
CA VAL A 110 -4.11 -8.77 24.19
C VAL A 110 -4.58 -10.04 24.90
N VAL A 111 -4.61 -9.97 26.24
CA VAL A 111 -5.01 -11.11 27.10
C VAL A 111 -6.51 -11.38 27.08
N LYS A 112 -7.35 -10.34 26.94
CA LYS A 112 -8.82 -10.48 27.01
C LYS A 112 -9.39 -10.96 25.65
N PRO A 113 -10.05 -12.14 25.57
CA PRO A 113 -10.51 -12.73 24.30
C PRO A 113 -11.46 -11.84 23.50
N LYS A 114 -12.45 -11.22 24.17
CA LYS A 114 -13.41 -10.30 23.53
C LYS A 114 -12.75 -9.07 22.92
N ILE A 115 -11.67 -8.56 23.54
CA ILE A 115 -10.93 -7.41 23.00
C ILE A 115 -10.09 -7.87 21.80
N ARG A 116 -9.42 -9.02 21.94
CA ARG A 116 -8.61 -9.62 20.88
C ARG A 116 -9.42 -9.83 19.59
N GLU A 117 -10.65 -10.32 19.69
CA GLU A 117 -11.56 -10.51 18.55
C GLU A 117 -11.91 -9.20 17.85
N ARG A 118 -12.17 -8.12 18.60
CA ARG A 118 -12.39 -6.78 18.05
C ARG A 118 -11.16 -6.26 17.31
N PHE A 119 -9.97 -6.46 17.86
CA PHE A 119 -8.72 -6.07 17.20
C PHE A 119 -8.47 -6.88 15.93
N VAL A 120 -8.73 -8.18 15.93
CA VAL A 120 -8.65 -9.04 14.74
C VAL A 120 -9.62 -8.57 13.66
N THR A 121 -10.86 -8.26 14.04
CA THR A 121 -11.88 -7.74 13.11
C THR A 121 -11.44 -6.40 12.52
N PHE A 122 -10.96 -5.48 13.35
CA PHE A 122 -10.46 -4.19 12.89
C PHE A 122 -9.23 -4.32 11.97
N HIS A 123 -8.26 -5.16 12.34
CA HIS A 123 -7.10 -5.48 11.52
C HIS A 123 -7.48 -6.14 10.19
N THR A 124 -8.53 -6.96 10.17
CA THR A 124 -9.03 -7.56 8.92
C THR A 124 -9.76 -6.52 8.07
N ASN A 125 -10.48 -5.58 8.69
CA ASN A 125 -11.24 -4.56 7.97
C ASN A 125 -10.37 -3.46 7.37
N ILE A 126 -9.25 -3.10 8.02
CA ILE A 126 -8.32 -2.08 7.51
C ILE A 126 -7.75 -2.45 6.13
N ILE A 127 -7.67 -3.75 5.80
CA ILE A 127 -7.15 -4.19 4.51
C ILE A 127 -8.07 -3.78 3.35
N PHE A 128 -9.38 -3.68 3.60
CA PHE A 128 -10.33 -3.20 2.59
C PHE A 128 -10.17 -1.70 2.39
N LEU A 129 -9.87 -0.95 3.45
CA LEU A 129 -9.55 0.47 3.36
C LEU A 129 -8.25 0.69 2.57
N VAL A 130 -7.21 -0.09 2.85
CA VAL A 130 -5.96 -0.08 2.06
C VAL A 130 -6.23 -0.40 0.59
N ALA A 131 -7.04 -1.43 0.31
CA ALA A 131 -7.41 -1.79 -1.05
C ALA A 131 -8.20 -0.68 -1.76
N ALA A 132 -9.13 -0.02 -1.06
CA ALA A 132 -9.87 1.12 -1.60
C ALA A 132 -8.94 2.29 -1.96
N PHE A 133 -8.00 2.65 -1.08
CA PHE A 133 -6.99 3.66 -1.39
C PHE A 133 -6.08 3.26 -2.55
N ALA A 134 -5.69 1.98 -2.62
CA ALA A 134 -4.86 1.49 -3.71
C ALA A 134 -5.59 1.54 -5.06
N VAL A 135 -6.87 1.17 -5.11
CA VAL A 135 -7.71 1.28 -6.33
C VAL A 135 -7.89 2.75 -6.71
N LEU A 136 -8.24 3.61 -5.75
CA LEU A 136 -8.40 5.05 -6.00
C LEU A 136 -7.09 5.69 -6.49
N SER A 137 -5.95 5.29 -5.90
CA SER A 137 -4.62 5.70 -6.33
C SER A 137 -4.34 5.23 -7.77
N LEU A 138 -4.68 3.99 -8.12
CA LEU A 138 -4.54 3.47 -9.49
C LEU A 138 -5.38 4.25 -10.50
N LEU A 139 -6.63 4.56 -10.18
CA LEU A 139 -7.53 5.33 -11.05
C LEU A 139 -7.04 6.77 -11.25
N THR A 140 -6.65 7.44 -10.17
CA THR A 140 -6.08 8.79 -10.23
C THR A 140 -4.74 8.81 -10.98
N GLY A 141 -3.90 7.79 -10.78
CA GLY A 141 -2.64 7.61 -11.52
C GLY A 141 -2.86 7.36 -13.01
N ALA A 142 -3.84 6.54 -13.39
CA ALA A 142 -4.24 6.34 -14.78
C ALA A 142 -4.79 7.64 -15.40
N GLY A 143 -5.58 8.39 -14.64
CA GLY A 143 -6.06 9.72 -15.03
C GLY A 143 -4.91 10.69 -15.32
N ILE A 144 -3.84 10.70 -14.51
CA ILE A 144 -2.64 11.50 -14.79
C ILE A 144 -1.95 11.05 -16.07
N LEU A 145 -1.90 9.75 -16.35
CA LEU A 145 -1.25 9.25 -17.57
C LEU A 145 -2.00 9.64 -18.85
N VAL A 146 -3.33 9.72 -18.79
CA VAL A 146 -4.19 10.03 -19.94
C VAL A 146 -4.48 11.53 -20.08
N PHE A 147 -4.72 12.22 -18.96
CA PHE A 147 -5.21 13.60 -18.88
C PHE A 147 -4.33 14.53 -18.03
N GLY A 148 -3.27 14.02 -17.40
CA GLY A 148 -2.29 14.87 -16.72
C GLY A 148 -1.61 15.80 -17.73
N PRO A 149 -0.90 16.84 -17.26
CA PRO A 149 -0.19 17.75 -18.14
C PRO A 149 0.67 16.93 -19.10
N SER A 150 0.25 16.85 -20.36
CA SER A 150 1.12 16.43 -21.44
C SER A 150 2.33 17.32 -21.30
N GLN A 151 3.53 16.74 -21.15
CA GLN A 151 4.78 17.50 -21.14
C GLN A 151 4.61 18.64 -22.13
N ALA A 152 4.53 19.87 -21.61
CA ALA A 152 4.46 21.03 -22.47
C ALA A 152 5.79 20.97 -23.21
N VAL A 153 5.68 20.53 -24.45
CA VAL A 153 6.55 20.80 -25.57
C VAL A 153 7.36 22.03 -25.22
N THR A 154 8.68 21.87 -25.20
CA THR A 154 9.65 22.90 -25.49
C THR A 154 9.01 24.03 -26.29
N GLN A 155 8.48 25.05 -25.61
CA GLN A 155 8.29 26.34 -26.22
C GLN A 155 9.70 26.87 -26.36
N ILE A 156 10.33 26.49 -27.47
CA ILE A 156 11.43 27.26 -28.03
C ILE A 156 10.83 28.66 -28.17
N GLN A 157 11.13 29.53 -27.21
CA GLN A 157 10.98 30.96 -27.41
C GLN A 157 11.91 31.31 -28.55
N VAL A 158 11.37 31.38 -29.76
CA VAL A 158 12.01 32.11 -30.85
C VAL A 158 11.84 33.58 -30.47
N THR A 159 12.79 34.11 -29.72
CA THR A 159 12.95 35.56 -29.59
C THR A 159 13.42 36.10 -30.94
N PRO A 160 12.76 37.13 -31.50
CA PRO A 160 13.17 37.78 -32.74
C PRO A 160 14.52 38.50 -32.60
#